data_AF-A0A951D0M5-F1
#
_entry.id   AF-A0A951D0M5-F1
#
_cell.length_a   1.000
_cell.length_b   1.000
_cell.length_c   1.000
_cell.angle_alpha   90.00
_cell.angle_beta   90.00
_cell.angle_gamma   90.00
#
_symmetry.space_group_name_H-M   'P 1'
#
loop_
_entity.id
_entity.type
_entity.pdbx_description
1 polymer ?
#
loop_
_entity_poly.entity_id
_entity_poly.type
_entity_poly.pdbx_seq_one_letter_code
_entity_poly.pdbx_strand_id
1 'polypeptide(L)' 'MQTPAPGRAGGLPGLVVEDSPAPADVALLEERVAAAAVAAAGLGEEQEFAIFARRDDGRIVAGISGIVWGG' A
#
# COMPACT_ATOMS: atom_id res chain seq x y z
N MET A 1 32.72 38.50 -5.12
CA MET A 1 32.26 37.69 -3.98
C MET A 1 31.06 38.37 -3.36
N GLN A 2 29.87 37.79 -3.51
CA GLN A 2 28.71 38.06 -2.66
C GLN A 2 28.13 36.70 -2.26
N THR A 3 27.94 36.49 -0.96
CA THR A 3 27.34 35.28 -0.40
C THR A 3 25.82 35.42 -0.46
N PRO A 4 25.08 34.50 -1.11
CA PRO A 4 23.63 34.52 -1.05
C PRO A 4 23.13 33.93 0.27
N ALA A 5 22.06 34.53 0.81
CA ALA A 5 21.37 34.10 2.02
C ALA A 5 20.69 32.72 1.84
N PRO A 6 20.46 31.94 2.92
CA PRO A 6 19.79 30.66 2.83
C PRO A 6 18.29 30.86 2.61
N GLY A 7 17.88 30.97 1.35
CA GLY A 7 16.50 30.74 0.96
C GLY A 7 16.19 29.26 1.11
N ARG A 8 15.04 28.90 1.72
CA ARG A 8 14.53 27.52 1.70
C ARG A 8 14.40 27.07 0.24
N ALA A 9 15.32 26.24 -0.22
CA ALA A 9 15.32 25.71 -1.58
C ALA A 9 14.29 24.57 -1.68
N GLY A 10 13.02 24.92 -1.88
CA GLY A 10 12.00 23.99 -2.35
C GLY A 10 12.14 23.82 -3.86
N GLY A 11 13.18 23.12 -4.31
CA GLY A 11 13.28 22.68 -5.70
C GLY A 11 12.35 21.49 -5.94
N LEU A 12 11.74 21.41 -7.13
CA LEU A 12 11.01 20.20 -7.52
C LEU A 12 11.97 19.01 -7.44
N PRO A 13 11.53 17.85 -6.91
CA PRO A 13 12.36 16.66 -6.87
C PRO A 13 12.82 16.32 -8.30
N GLY A 14 14.10 16.00 -8.45
CA GLY A 14 14.62 15.53 -9.73
C GLY A 14 13.98 14.19 -10.09
N LEU A 15 13.45 14.07 -11.31
CA LEU A 15 13.00 12.79 -11.84
C LEU A 15 14.22 12.01 -12.32
N VAL A 16 14.45 10.83 -11.74
CA VAL A 16 15.53 9.91 -12.11
C VAL A 16 14.89 8.61 -12.60
N VAL A 17 15.41 8.06 -13.70
CA VAL A 17 15.01 6.77 -14.24
C VAL A 17 16.18 5.81 -14.05
N GLU A 18 15.94 4.71 -13.35
CA GLU A 18 16.95 3.70 -13.01
C GLU A 18 16.59 2.37 -13.66
N ASP A 19 17.56 1.71 -14.29
CA ASP A 19 17.38 0.41 -14.95
C ASP A 19 17.42 -0.76 -13.95
N SER A 20 18.07 -0.58 -12.80
CA SER A 20 18.18 -1.58 -11.72
C SER A 20 18.04 -0.90 -10.36
N PRO A 21 16.81 -0.52 -9.95
CA PRO A 21 16.57 0.18 -8.68
C PRO A 21 16.93 -0.71 -7.49
N ALA A 22 17.27 -0.09 -6.36
CA ALA A 22 17.51 -0.83 -5.13
C ALA A 22 16.20 -1.51 -4.65
N PRO A 23 16.21 -2.81 -4.30
CA PRO A 23 15.00 -3.52 -3.86
C PRO A 23 14.30 -2.86 -2.66
N ALA A 24 15.06 -2.21 -1.78
CA ALA A 24 14.51 -1.50 -0.62
C ALA A 24 13.69 -0.26 -1.01
N ASP A 25 14.10 0.46 -2.06
CA ASP A 25 13.39 1.65 -2.53
C ASP A 25 12.10 1.27 -3.25
N VAL A 26 12.10 0.15 -3.98
CA VAL A 26 10.90 -0.42 -4.60
C VAL A 26 9.90 -0.85 -3.52
N ALA A 27 10.35 -1.60 -2.51
CA ALA A 27 9.48 -2.04 -1.41
C ALA A 27 8.87 -0.84 -0.65
N LEU A 28 9.68 0.20 -0.38
CA LEU A 28 9.19 1.42 0.25
C LEU A 28 8.16 2.13 -0.62
N LEU A 29 8.37 2.21 -1.94
CA LEU A 29 7.40 2.82 -2.86
C LEU A 29 6.08 2.05 -2.86
N GLU A 30 6.13 0.72 -2.96
CA GLU A 30 4.95 -0.14 -2.97
C GLU A 30 4.13 0.02 -1.68
N GLU A 31 4.78 -0.02 -0.52
CA GLU A 31 4.14 0.20 0.78
C GLU A 31 3.40 1.55 0.83
N ARG A 32 4.06 2.62 0.35
CA ARG A 32 3.48 3.97 0.38
C ARG A 32 2.33 4.12 -0.60
N VAL A 33 2.42 3.51 -1.78
CA VAL A 33 1.33 3.51 -2.76
C VAL A 33 0.13 2.75 -2.22
N ALA A 34 0.34 1.59 -1.60
CA ALA A 34 -0.73 0.82 -0.96
C ALA A 34 -1.41 1.63 0.16
N ALA A 35 -0.63 2.21 1.08
CA ALA A 35 -1.17 3.05 2.14
C ALA A 35 -1.94 4.28 1.62
N ALA A 36 -1.45 4.91 0.55
CA ALA A 36 -2.14 6.03 -0.09
C ALA A 36 -3.44 5.60 -0.78
N ALA A 37 -3.46 4.42 -1.42
CA ALA A 37 -4.65 3.85 -2.03
C ALA A 37 -5.72 3.52 -0.98
N VAL A 38 -5.33 2.91 0.14
CA VAL A 38 -6.20 2.65 1.31
C VAL A 38 -6.79 3.97 1.84
N ALA A 39 -5.93 4.97 2.06
CA ALA A 39 -6.37 6.28 2.55
C ALA A 39 -7.32 7.01 1.57
N ALA A 40 -7.07 6.92 0.26
CA ALA A 40 -7.88 7.56 -0.77
C ALA A 40 -9.20 6.84 -1.02
N ALA A 41 -9.23 5.51 -0.90
CA ALA A 41 -10.45 4.72 -1.06
C ALA A 41 -11.45 4.93 0.08
N GLY A 42 -11.01 5.44 1.23
CA GLY A 42 -11.86 5.56 2.43
C GLY A 42 -12.29 4.20 3.00
N LEU A 43 -11.61 3.14 2.54
CA LEU A 43 -11.87 1.74 2.80
C LEU A 43 -10.66 1.25 3.59
N GLY A 44 -10.83 0.95 4.88
CA GLY A 44 -9.75 0.47 5.77
C GLY A 44 -9.05 -0.79 5.27
N GLU A 45 -8.00 -1.21 6.01
CA GLU A 45 -7.11 -2.34 5.72
C GLU A 45 -7.79 -3.54 5.05
N GLU A 46 -7.07 -4.20 4.13
CA GLU A 46 -7.50 -5.45 3.52
C GLU A 46 -7.90 -6.46 4.62
N GLN A 47 -9.16 -6.88 4.61
CA GLN A 47 -9.64 -7.86 5.56
C GLN A 47 -9.97 -9.16 4.82
N GLU A 48 -9.33 -10.25 5.24
CA GLU A 48 -9.72 -11.58 4.78
C GLU A 48 -11.14 -11.88 5.28
N PHE A 49 -12.02 -12.17 4.35
CA PHE A 49 -13.40 -12.53 4.64
C PHE A 49 -13.75 -13.86 4.00
N ALA A 50 -14.31 -14.77 4.78
CA ALA A 50 -14.74 -16.07 4.28
C ALA A 50 -16.08 -16.48 4.89
N ILE A 51 -16.92 -17.09 4.05
CA ILE A 51 -18.16 -17.74 4.44
C ILE A 51 -17.95 -19.25 4.29
N PHE A 52 -18.23 -19.99 5.36
CA PHE A 52 -18.12 -21.45 5.38
C PHE A 52 -19.46 -22.10 5.68
N ALA A 53 -19.85 -23.08 4.87
CA ALA A 53 -20.90 -24.02 5.21
C ALA A 53 -20.30 -25.14 6.07
N ARG A 54 -20.88 -25.38 7.25
CA ARG A 54 -20.45 -26.41 8.20
C ARG A 54 -21.56 -27.42 8.44
N ARG A 55 -21.19 -28.69 8.64
CA ARG A 55 -22.09 -29.72 9.18
C ARG A 55 -22.24 -29.55 10.70
N ASP A 56 -23.20 -30.27 11.27
CA ASP A 56 -23.47 -30.27 12.72
C ASP A 56 -22.28 -30.74 13.57
N ASP A 57 -21.34 -31.48 12.98
CA ASP A 57 -20.07 -31.89 13.60
C ASP A 57 -18.98 -30.80 13.52
N GLY A 58 -19.28 -29.62 12.97
CA GLY A 58 -18.36 -28.50 12.79
C GLY A 58 -17.48 -28.58 11.53
N ARG A 59 -17.55 -29.67 10.76
CA ARG A 59 -16.73 -29.86 9.55
C ARG A 59 -17.16 -28.93 8.42
N ILE A 60 -16.21 -28.20 7.84
CA ILE A 60 -16.43 -27.37 6.65
C ILE A 60 -16.70 -28.28 5.45
N VAL A 61 -17.79 -28.03 4.72
CA VAL A 61 -18.18 -28.78 3.53
C VAL A 61 -18.20 -27.96 2.25
N ALA A 62 -18.24 -26.63 2.37
CA ALA A 62 -18.10 -25.68 1.27
C ALA A 62 -17.73 -24.30 1.82
N GLY A 63 -17.22 -23.42 0.98
CA GLY A 63 -17.00 -22.03 1.36
C GLY A 63 -16.58 -21.14 0.19
N ILE A 64 -16.63 -19.83 0.44
CA ILE A 64 -16.12 -18.79 -0.45
C ILE A 64 -15.23 -17.90 0.41
N SER A 65 -14.00 -17.65 -0.03
CA SER A 65 -13.07 -16.71 0.59
C SER A 65 -12.72 -15.60 -0.38
N GLY A 66 -12.57 -14.40 0.13
CA GLY A 66 -12.13 -13.24 -0.63
C GLY A 66 -11.43 -12.23 0.26
N ILE A 67 -10.85 -11.22 -0.39
CA ILE A 67 -10.30 -10.04 0.26
C ILE A 67 -11.35 -8.95 0.09
N VAL A 68 -11.87 -8.44 1.20
CA VAL A 68 -12.68 -7.22 1.19
C VAL A 68 -11.80 -6.02 1.47
N TRP A 69 -12.07 -4.96 0.72
CA TRP A 69 -11.41 -3.68 0.84
C TRP A 69 -12.40 -2.76 1.56
N GLY A 70 -12.02 -2.28 2.73
CA GLY A 70 -12.83 -1.37 3.55
C GLY A 70 -14.04 -1.97 4.22
N GLY A 71 -13.82 -2.48 5.43
CA GLY A 71 -14.88 -2.73 6.40
C GLY A 71 -15.77 -1.52 6.66
#